data_AF-A0AAD4VFY3-F1
#
_entry.id   AF-A0AAD4VFY3-F1
#
_cell.length_a   1.000
_cell.length_b   1.000
_cell.length_c   1.000
_cell.angle_alpha   90.00
_cell.angle_beta   90.00
_cell.angle_gamma   90.00
#
_symmetry.space_group_name_H-M   'P 1'
#
loop_
_entity.id
_entity.type
_entity.pdbx_description
1 polymer ?
#
loop_
_entity_poly.entity_id
_entity_poly.type
_entity_poly.pdbx_seq_one_letter_code
_entity_poly.pdbx_strand_id
1 'polypeptide(L)'
;MSRRWIQNPNRCADEYLDGIEDFIEFARRQNPGATRIRCPCRRCNNTLFETIENVGFHLVRNGMIETYSIWNLHGEQVDHASSSNALRVDNVEPIVDPNDQVMSIIQDAFPFASTNINQEGEDDVPTPIDSAEFEQYEKLLKNANQELYPGCESFSVLTAIVEQMHGKIKYRMSNLCFDYFLGVFKRMLPTDNCLPKDHKHAQKVLHGL
;
A
#
# COMPACT_ATOMS: atom_id res chain seq x y z
N MET A 1 1.88 12.67 -25.60
CA MET A 1 2.07 11.37 -26.28
C MET A 1 1.17 10.31 -25.67
N SER A 2 0.85 9.28 -26.47
CA SER A 2 0.19 8.06 -25.97
C SER A 2 1.08 7.35 -24.96
N ARG A 3 0.52 6.91 -23.83
CA ARG A 3 1.24 6.15 -22.78
C ARG A 3 1.09 4.63 -22.93
N ARG A 4 0.54 4.18 -24.07
CA ARG A 4 0.33 2.76 -24.38
C ARG A 4 1.64 1.96 -24.44
N TRP A 5 2.73 2.61 -24.81
CA TRP A 5 4.06 2.00 -24.84
C TRP A 5 4.46 1.37 -23.50
N ILE A 6 4.00 1.92 -22.37
CA ILE A 6 4.29 1.39 -21.02
C ILE A 6 3.81 -0.07 -20.88
N GLN A 7 2.72 -0.43 -21.56
CA GLN A 7 2.13 -1.76 -21.55
C GLN A 7 2.72 -2.71 -22.59
N ASN A 8 3.64 -2.24 -23.45
CA ASN A 8 4.24 -3.06 -24.48
C ASN A 8 5.19 -4.10 -23.86
N PRO A 9 4.92 -5.42 -23.99
CA PRO A 9 5.76 -6.44 -23.39
C PRO A 9 7.12 -6.57 -24.09
N ASN A 10 7.23 -6.11 -25.34
CA ASN A 10 8.47 -6.11 -26.09
C ASN A 10 9.25 -4.81 -25.83
N ARG A 11 10.19 -4.88 -24.89
CA ARG A 11 11.04 -3.74 -24.49
C ARG A 11 12.10 -3.33 -25.51
N CYS A 12 12.22 -4.09 -26.59
CA CYS A 12 13.08 -3.77 -27.73
C CYS A 12 12.27 -3.23 -28.92
N ALA A 13 10.95 -3.09 -28.79
CA ALA A 13 10.14 -2.46 -29.83
C ALA A 13 10.44 -0.95 -29.89
N ASP A 14 10.46 -0.40 -31.09
CA ASP A 14 10.71 1.03 -31.32
C ASP A 14 9.74 1.89 -30.49
N GLU A 15 8.45 1.54 -30.48
CA GLU A 15 7.43 2.23 -29.66
C GLU A 15 7.80 2.31 -28.17
N TYR A 16 8.44 1.27 -27.63
CA TYR A 16 8.90 1.26 -26.24
C TYR A 16 10.10 2.18 -26.01
N LEU A 17 11.06 2.14 -26.93
CA LEU A 17 12.29 2.92 -26.85
C LEU A 17 12.01 4.40 -27.06
N ASP A 18 11.17 4.74 -28.04
CA ASP A 18 10.67 6.10 -28.29
C ASP A 18 9.94 6.63 -27.05
N GLY A 19 9.09 5.80 -26.42
CA GLY A 19 8.40 6.17 -25.19
C GLY A 19 9.34 6.44 -24.01
N ILE A 20 10.47 5.73 -23.90
CA ILE A 20 11.52 6.03 -22.92
C ILE A 20 12.15 7.38 -23.23
N GLU A 21 12.47 7.67 -24.48
CA GLU A 21 13.07 8.93 -24.90
C GLU A 21 12.14 10.11 -24.58
N ASP A 22 10.85 9.98 -24.91
CA ASP A 22 9.80 10.95 -24.57
C ASP A 22 9.76 11.24 -23.06
N PHE A 23 9.83 10.17 -22.23
CA PHE A 23 9.86 10.31 -20.78
C PHE A 23 11.10 11.05 -20.28
N ILE A 24 12.27 10.70 -20.80
CA ILE A 24 13.53 11.31 -20.41
C ILE A 24 13.59 12.78 -20.82
N GLU A 25 13.16 13.11 -22.03
CA GLU A 25 13.09 14.49 -22.51
C GLU A 25 12.12 15.31 -21.65
N PHE A 26 10.94 14.75 -21.37
CA PHE A 26 9.98 15.39 -20.47
C PHE A 26 10.59 15.68 -19.09
N ALA A 27 11.22 14.68 -18.47
CA ALA A 27 11.82 14.83 -17.15
C ALA A 27 12.93 15.88 -17.11
N ARG A 28 13.77 15.95 -18.16
CA ARG A 28 14.80 16.99 -18.33
C ARG A 28 14.19 18.38 -18.44
N ARG A 29 13.12 18.52 -19.23
CA ARG A 29 12.44 19.81 -19.44
C ARG A 29 11.78 20.34 -18.18
N GLN A 30 11.15 19.46 -17.39
CA GLN A 30 10.49 19.84 -16.14
C GLN A 30 11.46 20.08 -14.98
N ASN A 31 12.67 19.51 -15.04
CA ASN A 31 13.68 19.63 -13.99
C ASN A 31 15.01 20.15 -14.55
N PRO A 32 15.06 21.40 -15.02
CA PRO A 32 16.26 21.96 -15.63
C PRO A 32 17.43 21.97 -14.63
N GLY A 33 18.57 21.44 -15.04
CA GLY A 33 19.78 21.34 -14.22
C GLY A 33 19.85 20.14 -13.27
N ALA A 34 18.79 19.33 -13.16
CA ALA A 34 18.83 18.10 -12.37
C ALA A 34 19.72 17.04 -13.05
N THR A 35 20.69 16.50 -12.31
CA THR A 35 21.55 15.40 -12.77
C THR A 35 20.98 14.03 -12.42
N ARG A 36 20.03 13.98 -11.48
CA ARG A 36 19.38 12.76 -11.01
C ARG A 36 17.87 12.97 -10.93
N ILE A 37 17.12 11.94 -11.29
CA ILE A 37 15.65 11.90 -11.24
C ILE A 37 15.18 10.61 -10.58
N ARG A 38 13.92 10.56 -10.13
CA ARG A 38 13.33 9.31 -9.65
C ARG A 38 13.28 8.29 -10.78
N CYS A 39 13.58 7.03 -10.49
CA CYS A 39 13.57 5.98 -11.50
C CYS A 39 12.21 5.24 -11.51
N PRO A 40 11.38 5.38 -12.56
CA PRO A 40 10.08 4.71 -12.67
C PRO A 40 10.18 3.27 -13.16
N CYS A 41 11.37 2.66 -13.14
CA CYS A 41 11.48 1.25 -13.52
C CYS A 41 10.87 0.33 -12.45
N ARG A 42 10.41 -0.86 -12.83
CA ARG A 42 9.75 -1.83 -11.94
C ARG A 42 10.58 -2.22 -10.72
N ARG A 43 11.91 -2.11 -10.81
CA ARG A 43 12.84 -2.39 -9.70
C ARG A 43 12.96 -1.21 -8.72
N CYS A 44 12.99 0.02 -9.23
CA CYS A 44 13.21 1.22 -8.43
C CYS A 44 11.91 1.85 -7.92
N ASN A 45 10.77 1.53 -8.53
CA ASN A 45 9.43 1.93 -8.07
C ASN A 45 9.25 3.43 -7.75
N ASN A 46 9.88 4.33 -8.50
CA ASN A 46 9.92 5.78 -8.23
C ASN A 46 10.53 6.18 -6.86
N THR A 47 11.13 5.27 -6.10
CA THR A 47 11.70 5.56 -4.78
C THR A 47 13.17 5.98 -4.86
N LEU A 48 13.93 5.39 -5.78
CA LEU A 48 15.36 5.67 -5.95
C LEU A 48 15.61 6.81 -6.93
N PHE A 49 16.55 7.68 -6.57
CA PHE A 49 17.11 8.68 -7.48
C PHE A 49 18.29 8.09 -8.23
N GLU A 50 18.30 8.20 -9.55
CA GLU A 50 19.35 7.69 -10.42
C GLU A 50 19.76 8.79 -11.40
N THR A 51 20.96 8.66 -11.99
CA THR A 51 21.33 9.53 -13.10
C THR A 51 20.37 9.31 -14.26
N ILE A 52 20.13 10.33 -15.07
CA ILE A 52 19.15 10.24 -16.17
C ILE A 52 19.56 9.12 -17.15
N GLU A 53 20.85 8.94 -17.36
CA GLU A 53 21.43 7.87 -18.18
C GLU A 53 21.12 6.48 -17.58
N ASN A 54 21.29 6.32 -16.27
CA ASN A 54 20.93 5.07 -15.57
C ASN A 54 19.43 4.81 -15.60
N VAL A 55 18.59 5.85 -15.55
CA VAL A 55 17.14 5.69 -15.65
C VAL A 55 16.77 5.11 -17.02
N GLY A 56 17.33 5.63 -18.11
CA GLY A 56 17.11 5.06 -19.45
C GLY A 56 17.50 3.58 -19.51
N PHE A 57 18.70 3.24 -19.02
CA PHE A 57 19.16 1.84 -18.95
C PHE A 57 18.23 0.95 -18.12
N HIS A 58 17.78 1.44 -16.95
CA HIS A 58 16.86 0.71 -16.09
C HIS A 58 15.49 0.49 -16.74
N LEU A 59 14.99 1.44 -17.54
CA LEU A 59 13.71 1.30 -18.22
C LEU A 59 13.79 0.25 -19.34
N VAL A 60 14.87 0.19 -20.10
CA VAL A 60 15.10 -0.89 -21.07
C VAL A 60 15.20 -2.24 -20.34
N ARG A 61 16.02 -2.32 -19.29
CA ARG A 61 16.32 -3.60 -18.61
C ARG A 61 15.17 -4.13 -17.76
N ASN A 62 14.46 -3.27 -17.03
CA ASN A 62 13.47 -3.66 -16.02
C ASN A 62 12.04 -3.29 -16.41
N GLY A 63 11.85 -2.46 -17.43
CA GLY A 63 10.56 -1.89 -17.79
C GLY A 63 10.10 -0.79 -16.84
N MET A 64 9.25 0.12 -17.34
CA MET A 64 8.48 1.08 -16.55
C MET A 64 7.35 0.38 -15.76
N ILE A 65 6.97 0.96 -14.63
CA ILE A 65 5.81 0.51 -13.83
C ILE A 65 4.52 0.84 -14.60
N GLU A 66 3.68 -0.16 -14.83
CA GLU A 66 2.49 -0.04 -15.68
C GLU A 66 1.43 0.92 -15.14
N THR A 67 1.34 1.06 -13.82
CA THR A 67 0.43 1.99 -13.14
C THR A 67 0.92 3.43 -13.16
N TYR A 68 2.16 3.68 -13.57
CA TYR A 68 2.75 5.01 -13.61
C TYR A 68 2.57 5.67 -14.99
N SER A 69 1.31 5.83 -15.40
CA SER A 69 0.94 6.43 -16.68
C SER A 69 0.89 7.95 -16.64
N ILE A 70 0.89 8.57 -15.46
CA ILE A 70 0.94 10.03 -15.25
C ILE A 70 2.29 10.35 -14.59
N TRP A 71 3.11 11.18 -15.22
CA TRP A 71 4.46 11.52 -14.76
C TRP A 71 4.45 12.65 -13.73
N ASN A 72 3.52 12.61 -12.76
CA ASN A 72 3.31 13.65 -11.75
C ASN A 72 4.57 13.91 -10.90
N LEU A 73 5.28 12.86 -10.47
CA LEU A 73 6.57 12.96 -9.78
C LEU A 73 7.70 13.57 -10.63
N HIS A 74 7.45 13.79 -11.92
CA HIS A 74 8.36 14.43 -12.86
C HIS A 74 7.78 15.73 -13.43
N GLY A 75 6.68 16.26 -12.87
CA GLY A 75 6.12 17.57 -13.24
C GLY A 75 4.95 17.54 -14.22
N GLU A 76 4.36 16.38 -14.53
CA GLU A 76 3.13 16.32 -15.33
C GLU A 76 1.95 16.84 -14.51
N GLN A 77 1.39 17.98 -14.92
CA GLN A 77 0.15 18.50 -14.37
C GLN A 77 -1.04 17.85 -15.06
N VAL A 78 -2.04 17.44 -14.28
CA VAL A 78 -3.31 16.93 -14.80
C VAL A 78 -4.27 18.11 -14.79
N ASP A 79 -4.71 18.55 -15.97
CA ASP A 79 -5.71 19.63 -16.09
C ASP A 79 -7.04 19.16 -15.48
N HIS A 80 -7.32 19.65 -14.28
CA HIS A 80 -8.58 19.44 -13.56
C HIS A 80 -9.70 20.28 -14.16
N ALA A 81 -10.23 19.86 -15.32
CA ALA A 81 -11.49 20.40 -15.84
C ALA A 81 -12.66 19.41 -15.73
N SER A 82 -12.47 18.16 -15.30
CA SER A 82 -13.58 17.19 -15.19
C SER A 82 -13.43 16.06 -14.17
N SER A 83 -12.62 16.22 -13.12
CA SER A 83 -12.60 15.22 -12.05
C SER A 83 -12.40 15.90 -10.70
N SER A 84 -13.50 16.18 -10.02
CA SER A 84 -13.50 16.32 -8.57
C SER A 84 -12.91 15.03 -8.00
N ASN A 85 -11.80 15.12 -7.26
CA ASN A 85 -11.12 14.06 -6.49
C ASN A 85 -9.76 13.50 -7.00
N ALA A 86 -8.89 14.29 -7.64
CA ALA A 86 -7.46 13.95 -7.56
C ALA A 86 -6.85 14.65 -6.35
N LEU A 87 -6.58 13.84 -5.33
CA LEU A 87 -5.83 14.23 -4.15
C LEU A 87 -4.47 14.76 -4.62
N ARG A 88 -4.24 16.05 -4.38
CA ARG A 88 -2.88 16.56 -4.21
C ARG A 88 -2.25 15.71 -3.11
N VAL A 89 -1.32 14.81 -3.42
CA VAL A 89 -0.51 14.15 -2.40
C VAL A 89 0.63 15.08 -2.02
N ASP A 90 0.24 16.26 -1.53
CA ASP A 90 0.97 17.00 -0.50
C ASP A 90 0.12 17.01 0.78
N ASN A 91 -0.77 16.02 0.91
CA ASN A 91 -1.35 15.68 2.18
C ASN A 91 -0.21 15.08 3.00
N VAL A 92 0.26 15.84 3.99
CA VAL A 92 0.44 15.23 5.31
C VAL A 92 -0.86 14.43 5.50
N GLU A 93 -0.81 13.11 5.30
CA GLU A 93 -1.89 12.25 5.77
C GLU A 93 -2.20 12.77 7.16
N PRO A 94 -3.46 13.09 7.49
CA PRO A 94 -3.78 13.42 8.87
C PRO A 94 -3.09 12.35 9.70
N ILE A 95 -2.34 12.75 10.73
CA ILE A 95 -1.70 11.80 11.65
C ILE A 95 -2.86 11.14 12.40
N VAL A 96 -3.52 10.23 11.71
CA VAL A 96 -4.54 9.34 12.23
C VAL A 96 -3.75 8.24 12.87
N ASP A 97 -4.05 7.95 14.11
CA ASP A 97 -3.40 6.86 14.81
C ASP A 97 -3.55 5.57 13.97
N PRO A 98 -2.47 4.82 13.72
CA PRO A 98 -2.55 3.61 12.92
C PRO A 98 -3.58 2.60 13.45
N ASN A 99 -3.85 2.57 14.77
CA ASN A 99 -4.89 1.72 15.33
C ASN A 99 -6.29 2.25 14.98
N ASP A 100 -6.51 3.56 14.99
CA ASP A 100 -7.79 4.17 14.56
C ASP A 100 -8.09 3.85 13.10
N GLN A 101 -7.08 3.90 12.23
CA GLN A 101 -7.24 3.54 10.81
C GLN A 101 -7.65 2.07 10.65
N VAL A 102 -7.01 1.16 11.41
CA VAL A 102 -7.34 -0.27 11.39
C VAL A 102 -8.74 -0.54 11.95
N MET A 103 -9.17 0.20 12.98
CA MET A 103 -10.53 0.13 13.50
C MET A 103 -11.56 0.59 12.47
N SER A 104 -11.28 1.66 11.71
CA SER A 104 -12.12 2.09 10.60
C SER A 104 -12.26 0.98 9.54
N ILE A 105 -11.16 0.32 9.16
CA ILE A 105 -11.18 -0.78 8.20
C ILE A 105 -12.06 -1.94 8.68
N ILE A 106 -12.00 -2.29 9.98
CA ILE A 106 -12.88 -3.33 10.55
C ILE A 106 -14.35 -2.90 10.48
N GLN A 107 -14.66 -1.65 10.82
CA GLN A 107 -16.04 -1.15 10.77
C GLN A 107 -16.60 -1.12 9.34
N ASP A 108 -15.77 -0.76 8.36
CA ASP A 108 -16.13 -0.78 6.94
C ASP A 108 -16.33 -2.21 6.41
N ALA A 109 -15.51 -3.17 6.87
CA ALA A 109 -15.63 -4.58 6.51
C ALA A 109 -16.86 -5.26 7.15
N PHE A 110 -17.31 -4.78 8.31
CA PHE A 110 -18.45 -5.34 9.07
C PHE A 110 -19.46 -4.24 9.47
N PRO A 111 -20.22 -3.65 8.51
CA PRO A 111 -21.10 -2.52 8.80
C PRO A 111 -22.23 -2.84 9.80
N PHE A 112 -22.66 -4.10 9.87
CA PHE A 112 -23.70 -4.57 10.78
C PHE A 112 -23.31 -4.50 12.26
N ALA A 113 -22.01 -4.47 12.56
CA ALA A 113 -21.52 -4.39 13.93
C ALA A 113 -21.62 -2.97 14.51
N SER A 114 -21.63 -1.95 13.65
CA SER A 114 -21.75 -0.54 14.01
C SER A 114 -23.18 -0.13 14.36
N THR A 115 -24.18 -0.87 13.85
CA THR A 115 -25.62 -0.57 14.04
C THR A 115 -26.21 -1.08 15.35
N ASN A 116 -25.54 -1.99 16.07
CA ASN A 116 -26.10 -2.66 17.24
C ASN A 116 -26.01 -1.88 18.57
N ILE A 117 -25.56 -0.63 18.56
CA ILE A 117 -25.41 0.16 19.81
C ILE A 117 -26.60 1.12 20.04
N ASN A 118 -27.39 1.50 19.03
CA ASN A 118 -28.41 2.57 19.19
C ASN A 118 -29.67 2.46 18.31
N GLN A 119 -30.36 1.31 18.23
CA GLN A 119 -31.71 1.30 17.63
C GLN A 119 -32.73 0.55 18.50
N GLU A 120 -33.31 1.28 19.46
CA GLU A 120 -34.72 1.10 19.82
C GLU A 120 -35.56 1.82 18.74
N GLY A 121 -36.03 1.11 17.72
CA GLY A 121 -36.95 1.71 16.74
C GLY A 121 -37.09 0.96 15.42
N GLU A 122 -38.25 0.30 15.27
CA GLU A 122 -38.98 -0.05 14.02
C GLU A 122 -38.31 -0.92 12.93
N ASP A 123 -38.74 -2.20 12.95
CA ASP A 123 -39.29 -2.94 11.80
C ASP A 123 -38.43 -3.16 10.54
N ASP A 124 -37.11 -3.28 10.70
CA ASP A 124 -36.28 -3.97 9.72
C ASP A 124 -35.87 -5.33 10.29
N VAL A 125 -36.29 -6.41 9.61
CA VAL A 125 -35.97 -7.79 9.99
C VAL A 125 -34.45 -7.90 10.07
N PRO A 126 -33.85 -8.16 11.25
CA PRO A 126 -32.41 -8.35 11.34
C PRO A 126 -32.04 -9.47 10.37
N THR A 127 -31.28 -9.14 9.33
CA THR A 127 -30.72 -10.18 8.48
C THR A 127 -29.92 -11.08 9.43
N PRO A 128 -30.19 -12.39 9.51
CA PRO A 128 -29.46 -13.24 10.45
C PRO A 128 -27.99 -13.14 10.10
N ILE A 129 -27.21 -12.49 10.97
CA ILE A 129 -25.75 -12.45 10.83
C ILE A 129 -25.30 -13.90 10.84
N ASP A 130 -24.55 -14.31 9.82
CA ASP A 130 -23.94 -15.63 9.83
C ASP A 130 -23.03 -15.72 11.06
N SER A 131 -23.29 -16.70 11.92
CA SER A 131 -22.48 -16.99 13.11
C SER A 131 -20.98 -16.99 12.80
N ALA A 132 -20.58 -17.45 11.61
CA ALA A 132 -19.19 -17.46 11.18
C ALA A 132 -18.62 -16.05 10.92
N GLU A 133 -19.40 -15.16 10.31
CA GLU A 133 -18.99 -13.76 10.08
C GLU A 133 -18.90 -12.98 11.39
N PHE A 134 -19.79 -13.25 12.34
CA PHE A 134 -19.74 -12.64 13.67
C PHE A 134 -18.50 -13.10 14.46
N GLU A 135 -18.21 -14.40 14.49
CA GLU A 135 -16.99 -14.94 15.12
C GLU A 135 -15.72 -14.34 14.52
N GLN A 136 -15.74 -14.09 13.21
CA GLN A 136 -14.63 -13.49 12.48
C GLN A 136 -14.41 -12.03 12.86
N TYR A 137 -15.48 -11.24 12.92
CA TYR A 137 -15.46 -9.87 13.42
C TYR A 137 -14.92 -9.80 14.85
N GLU A 138 -15.45 -10.62 15.77
CA GLU A 138 -14.99 -10.63 17.17
C GLU A 138 -13.50 -10.93 17.29
N LYS A 139 -12.99 -11.86 16.48
CA LYS A 139 -11.57 -12.20 16.46
C LYS A 139 -10.71 -11.03 15.95
N LEU A 140 -11.15 -10.31 14.92
CA LEU A 140 -10.45 -9.13 14.41
C LEU A 140 -10.45 -8.01 15.47
N LEU A 141 -11.62 -7.72 16.06
CA LEU A 141 -11.77 -6.73 17.11
C LEU A 141 -10.89 -7.03 18.33
N LYS A 142 -10.80 -8.30 18.73
CA LYS A 142 -9.89 -8.73 19.80
C LYS A 142 -8.44 -8.40 19.48
N ASN A 143 -7.97 -8.68 18.26
CA ASN A 143 -6.58 -8.40 17.87
C ASN A 143 -6.32 -6.89 17.70
N ALA A 144 -7.34 -6.12 17.31
CA ALA A 144 -7.24 -4.66 17.19
C ALA A 144 -7.15 -3.96 18.54
N ASN A 145 -7.80 -4.51 19.56
CA ASN A 145 -7.75 -3.98 20.93
C ASN A 145 -6.61 -4.57 21.78
N GLN A 146 -5.93 -5.59 21.28
CA GLN A 146 -4.82 -6.21 21.99
C GLN A 146 -3.50 -5.49 21.66
N GLU A 147 -2.81 -4.98 22.67
CA GLU A 147 -1.47 -4.42 22.53
C GLU A 147 -0.49 -5.44 21.93
N LEU A 148 0.44 -4.99 21.10
CA LEU A 148 1.43 -5.85 20.47
C LEU A 148 2.29 -6.62 21.49
N TYR A 149 2.60 -5.97 22.61
CA TYR A 149 3.24 -6.48 23.81
C TYR A 149 2.83 -5.56 24.97
N PRO A 150 2.93 -5.99 26.24
CA PRO A 150 2.46 -5.17 27.36
C PRO A 150 3.14 -3.79 27.42
N GLY A 151 2.33 -2.73 27.45
CA GLY A 151 2.77 -1.34 27.46
C GLY A 151 3.03 -0.76 26.06
N CYS A 152 2.65 -1.44 24.99
CA CYS A 152 2.78 -0.93 23.62
C CYS A 152 1.61 -0.02 23.25
N GLU A 153 1.71 1.26 23.58
CA GLU A 153 0.65 2.25 23.30
C GLU A 153 0.51 2.56 21.80
N SER A 154 1.58 2.39 21.02
CA SER A 154 1.60 2.75 19.59
C SER A 154 1.01 1.70 18.64
N PHE A 155 0.99 0.43 19.03
CA PHE A 155 0.59 -0.66 18.12
C PHE A 155 -0.22 -1.74 18.82
N SER A 156 -1.41 -2.02 18.27
CA SER A 156 -2.09 -3.29 18.48
C SER A 156 -1.45 -4.42 17.67
N VAL A 157 -1.85 -5.66 17.99
CA VAL A 157 -1.47 -6.86 17.23
C VAL A 157 -1.94 -6.73 15.77
N LEU A 158 -3.20 -6.32 15.56
CA LEU A 158 -3.75 -6.22 14.21
C LEU A 158 -3.04 -5.13 13.42
N THR A 159 -2.81 -3.96 14.01
CA THR A 159 -2.11 -2.84 13.36
C THR A 159 -0.71 -3.21 12.93
N ALA A 160 0.07 -3.86 13.81
CA ALA A 160 1.42 -4.31 13.47
C ALA A 160 1.42 -5.29 12.29
N ILE A 161 0.40 -6.15 12.17
CA ILE A 161 0.29 -7.12 11.08
C ILE A 161 -0.15 -6.43 9.78
N VAL A 162 -1.14 -5.53 9.83
CA VAL A 162 -1.60 -4.76 8.66
C VAL A 162 -0.46 -3.96 8.06
N GLU A 163 0.30 -3.22 8.87
CA GLU A 163 1.45 -2.42 8.42
C GLU A 163 2.54 -3.28 7.78
N GLN A 164 2.88 -4.42 8.39
CA GLN A 164 3.88 -5.34 7.84
C GLN A 164 3.41 -5.97 6.52
N MET A 165 2.13 -6.33 6.42
CA MET A 165 1.54 -6.88 5.20
C MET A 165 1.46 -5.82 4.09
N HIS A 166 1.11 -4.59 4.43
CA HIS A 166 1.16 -3.46 3.51
C HIS A 166 2.58 -3.24 2.99
N GLY A 167 3.58 -3.20 3.87
CA GLY A 167 4.99 -3.11 3.49
C GLY A 167 5.43 -4.26 2.57
N LYS A 168 5.06 -5.50 2.90
CA LYS A 168 5.31 -6.68 2.06
C LYS A 168 4.78 -6.50 0.65
N ILE A 169 3.51 -6.08 0.51
CA ILE A 169 2.85 -5.90 -0.79
C ILE A 169 3.50 -4.74 -1.55
N LYS A 170 3.63 -3.57 -0.90
CA LYS A 170 4.19 -2.34 -1.46
C LYS A 170 5.60 -2.52 -2.00
N TYR A 171 6.42 -3.29 -1.30
CA TYR A 171 7.83 -3.55 -1.67
C TYR A 171 8.06 -4.92 -2.30
N ARG A 172 6.99 -5.67 -2.62
CA ARG A 172 7.02 -6.98 -3.28
C ARG A 172 7.96 -7.98 -2.60
N MET A 173 7.97 -7.99 -1.26
CA MET A 173 8.79 -8.93 -0.51
C MET A 173 8.28 -10.36 -0.74
N SER A 174 9.18 -11.31 -0.98
CA SER A 174 8.83 -12.73 -1.02
C SER A 174 8.36 -13.21 0.36
N ASN A 175 7.65 -14.35 0.44
CA ASN A 175 7.26 -14.93 1.73
C ASN A 175 8.49 -15.29 2.56
N LEU A 176 9.53 -15.85 1.92
CA LEU A 176 10.80 -16.15 2.58
C LEU A 176 11.46 -14.90 3.21
N CYS A 177 11.49 -13.78 2.46
CA CYS A 177 12.03 -12.52 2.95
C CYS A 177 11.20 -11.98 4.14
N PHE A 178 9.87 -12.02 4.00
CA PHE A 178 8.96 -11.59 5.05
C PHE A 178 9.11 -12.42 6.33
N ASP A 179 9.11 -13.75 6.22
CA ASP A 179 9.24 -14.67 7.35
C ASP A 179 10.57 -14.45 8.08
N TYR A 180 11.65 -14.22 7.33
CA TYR A 180 12.95 -13.90 7.91
C TYR A 180 12.90 -12.63 8.77
N PHE A 181 12.42 -11.51 8.21
CA PHE A 181 12.37 -10.23 8.93
C PHE A 181 11.35 -10.22 10.07
N LEU A 182 10.17 -10.83 9.87
CA LEU A 182 9.18 -11.02 10.93
C LEU A 182 9.79 -11.79 12.11
N GLY A 183 10.54 -12.86 11.83
CA GLY A 183 11.26 -13.60 12.86
C GLY A 183 12.34 -12.78 13.57
N VAL A 184 13.04 -11.89 12.85
CA VAL A 184 14.00 -10.94 13.44
C VAL A 184 13.26 -9.96 14.37
N PHE A 185 12.22 -9.30 13.89
CA PHE A 185 11.44 -8.34 14.69
C PHE A 185 10.85 -8.99 15.94
N LYS A 186 10.29 -10.20 15.82
CA LYS A 186 9.76 -10.95 16.97
C LYS A 186 10.81 -11.21 18.05
N ARG A 187 12.09 -11.38 17.71
CA ARG A 187 13.19 -11.54 18.67
C ARG A 187 13.72 -10.22 19.23
N MET A 188 13.50 -9.11 18.53
CA MET A 188 13.90 -7.77 18.99
C MET A 188 12.91 -7.18 20.00
N LEU A 189 11.64 -7.59 19.94
CA LEU A 189 10.58 -7.17 20.86
C LEU A 189 10.60 -7.96 22.19
N PRO A 190 9.90 -7.49 23.24
CA PRO A 190 9.72 -8.23 24.48
C PRO A 190 9.22 -9.66 24.28
N THR A 191 9.60 -10.59 25.16
CA THR A 191 9.39 -12.04 24.95
C THR A 191 7.92 -12.45 24.85
N ASP A 192 7.03 -11.69 25.47
CA ASP A 192 5.58 -11.84 25.49
C ASP A 192 4.86 -11.13 24.32
N ASN A 193 5.61 -10.66 23.31
CA ASN A 193 5.00 -10.06 22.13
C ASN A 193 4.11 -11.04 21.34
N CYS A 194 3.05 -10.49 20.78
CA CYS A 194 2.01 -11.20 20.07
C CYS A 194 2.19 -11.19 18.55
N LEU A 195 3.41 -10.88 18.05
CA LEU A 195 3.68 -11.00 16.61
C LEU A 195 3.49 -12.45 16.13
N PRO A 196 2.92 -12.66 14.92
CA PRO A 196 2.86 -13.97 14.31
C PRO A 196 4.27 -14.51 14.01
N LYS A 197 4.37 -15.83 13.90
CA LYS A 197 5.66 -16.50 13.64
C LYS A 197 6.08 -16.51 12.16
N ASP A 198 5.12 -16.36 11.26
CA ASP A 198 5.32 -16.41 9.80
C ASP A 198 4.14 -15.74 9.07
N HIS A 199 4.30 -15.58 7.77
CA HIS A 199 3.31 -15.02 6.84
C HIS A 199 1.97 -15.75 6.89
N LYS A 200 1.97 -17.08 7.00
CA LYS A 200 0.72 -17.86 7.06
C LYS A 200 -0.08 -17.52 8.31
N HIS A 201 0.58 -17.35 9.45
CA HIS A 201 -0.07 -16.98 10.70
C HIS A 201 -0.52 -15.52 10.68
N ALA A 202 0.26 -14.62 10.07
CA ALA A 202 -0.14 -13.24 9.83
C ALA A 202 -1.43 -13.17 8.98
N GLN A 203 -1.48 -13.88 7.86
CA GLN A 203 -2.69 -13.97 7.01
C GLN A 203 -3.89 -14.55 7.77
N LYS A 204 -3.69 -15.53 8.65
CA LYS A 204 -4.77 -16.09 9.46
C LYS A 204 -5.34 -15.09 10.47
N VAL A 205 -4.56 -14.11 10.91
CA VAL A 205 -5.04 -13.02 11.77
C VAL A 205 -5.92 -12.06 10.95
N LEU A 206 -5.50 -11.75 9.72
CA LEU A 206 -6.24 -10.88 8.80
C LEU A 206 -7.44 -11.55 8.13
N HIS A 207 -7.67 -12.85 8.36
CA HIS A 207 -8.75 -13.58 7.72
C HIS A 207 -10.10 -12.91 8.03
N GLY A 208 -10.73 -12.29 7.02
CA GLY A 208 -12.00 -11.56 7.15
C GLY A 208 -11.93 -10.09 6.80
N LEU A 209 -10.71 -9.57 6.68
CA LEU A 209 -10.39 -8.34 5.94
C LEU A 209 -9.96 -8.72 4.52
#